data_AF-A0A822AUY7-F1
#
_entry.id   AF-A0A822AUY7-F1
#
_cell.length_a   1.000
_cell.length_b   1.000
_cell.length_c   1.000
_cell.angle_alpha   90.00
_cell.angle_beta   90.00
_cell.angle_gamma   90.00
#
_symmetry.space_group_name_H-M   'P 1'
#
loop_
_entity.id
_entity.type
_entity.pdbx_description
1 polymer ?
#
loop_
_entity_poly.entity_id
_entity_poly.type
_entity_poly.pdbx_seq_one_letter_code
_entity_poly.pdbx_strand_id
1 'polypeptide(L)' 'LKTTQKGKPCILLDGHRYKHRRDNLDGSMSWTCTHELCSASVRTFGERVVRRNDDHLHGRTL' A
#
# COMPACT_ATOMS: atom_id res chain seq x y z
N LEU A 1 -7.68 -7.01 11.96
CA LEU A 1 -7.78 -6.89 10.50
C LEU A 1 -9.26 -6.97 10.09
N LYS A 2 -9.95 -5.83 9.87
CA LYS A 2 -11.35 -5.83 9.41
C LYS A 2 -11.37 -6.02 7.88
N THR A 3 -11.85 -7.17 7.42
CA THR A 3 -12.08 -7.45 6.01
C THR A 3 -13.46 -6.94 5.60
N THR A 4 -13.51 -5.82 4.88
CA THR A 4 -14.74 -5.35 4.24
C THR A 4 -15.04 -6.20 3.02
N GLN A 5 -16.23 -6.79 2.99
CA GLN A 5 -16.80 -7.48 1.83
C GLN A 5 -16.83 -6.52 0.63
N LYS A 6 -16.23 -6.91 -0.50
CA LYS A 6 -16.03 -6.12 -1.74
C LYS A 6 -15.06 -4.93 -1.61
N GLY A 7 -13.77 -5.21 -1.42
CA GLY A 7 -12.70 -4.24 -1.65
C GLY A 7 -11.36 -4.93 -1.66
N LYS A 8 -10.48 -4.58 -2.61
CA LYS A 8 -9.08 -4.99 -2.51
C LYS A 8 -8.53 -4.46 -1.18
N PRO A 9 -7.72 -5.25 -0.43
CA PRO A 9 -7.14 -4.79 0.83
C PRO A 9 -6.47 -3.42 0.64
N CYS A 10 -6.58 -2.56 1.64
CA CYS A 10 -5.88 -1.27 1.66
C CYS A 10 -5.18 -1.10 3.01
N ILE A 11 -4.06 -0.39 3.00
CA ILE A 11 -3.32 0.00 4.20
C ILE A 11 -3.19 1.53 4.26
N LEU A 12 -3.09 2.06 5.47
CA LEU A 12 -2.74 3.45 5.74
C LEU A 12 -1.33 3.45 6.34
N LEU A 13 -0.40 4.16 5.70
CA LEU A 13 0.98 4.30 6.17
C LEU A 13 1.39 5.76 6.02
N ASP A 14 1.88 6.36 7.11
CA ASP A 14 2.36 7.76 7.13
C ASP A 14 1.36 8.79 6.56
N GLY A 15 0.06 8.54 6.72
CA GLY A 15 -1.00 9.41 6.21
C GLY A 15 -1.26 9.27 4.70
N HIS A 16 -0.77 8.21 4.07
CA HIS A 16 -1.07 7.87 2.68
C HIS A 16 -1.75 6.50 2.60
N ARG A 17 -2.77 6.42 1.74
CA ARG A 17 -3.51 5.18 1.51
C ARG A 17 -2.89 4.42 0.35
N TYR A 18 -2.69 3.11 0.55
CA TYR A 18 -2.20 2.20 -0.47
C TYR A 18 -3.21 1.08 -0.69
N LYS A 19 -3.44 0.73 -1.95
CA LYS A 19 -4.23 -0.43 -2.35
C LYS A 19 -3.32 -1.63 -2.61
N HIS A 20 -3.79 -2.82 -2.26
CA HIS A 20 -3.12 -4.07 -2.61
C HIS A 20 -3.05 -4.21 -4.13
N ARG A 21 -1.84 -4.48 -4.62
CA ARG A 21 -1.57 -4.68 -6.04
C ARG A 21 -1.42 -6.17 -6.36
N ARG A 22 -0.61 -6.88 -5.58
CA ARG A 22 -0.36 -8.32 -5.75
C ARG A 22 0.33 -8.92 -4.53
N ASP A 23 0.18 -10.22 -4.40
CA ASP A 23 1.04 -11.07 -3.58
C ASP A 23 2.25 -11.50 -4.41
N ASN A 24 3.43 -11.53 -3.79
CA ASN A 24 4.67 -11.95 -4.45
C ASN A 24 5.00 -13.40 -4.03
N LEU A 25 5.84 -14.07 -4.83
CA LEU A 25 6.20 -15.48 -4.62
C LEU A 25 6.89 -15.75 -3.28
N ASP A 26 7.61 -14.77 -2.74
CA ASP A 26 8.26 -14.85 -1.43
C ASP A 26 7.30 -14.61 -0.26
N GLY A 27 5.99 -14.53 -0.48
CA GLY A 27 4.98 -14.30 0.56
C GLY A 27 4.79 -12.84 0.97
N SER A 28 5.56 -11.91 0.39
CA SER A 28 5.35 -10.47 0.63
C SER A 28 4.21 -9.90 -0.23
N MET A 29 3.55 -8.86 0.26
CA MET A 29 2.49 -8.14 -0.44
C MET A 29 3.02 -6.83 -1.01
N SER A 30 2.64 -6.50 -2.24
CA SER A 30 2.92 -5.21 -2.87
C SER A 30 1.69 -4.31 -2.86
N TRP A 31 1.92 -3.06 -2.49
CA TRP A 31 0.91 -2.02 -2.34
C TRP A 31 1.33 -0.80 -3.15
N THR A 32 0.35 -0.09 -3.73
CA THR A 32 0.59 1.16 -4.47
C THR A 32 -0.31 2.24 -3.94
N CYS A 33 0.16 3.48 -3.93
CA CYS A 33 -0.65 4.61 -3.48
C CYS A 33 -1.97 4.66 -4.26
N THR A 34 -3.04 5.11 -3.60
CA THR A 34 -4.35 5.25 -4.23
C THR A 34 -4.50 6.53 -5.03
N HIS A 35 -3.66 7.54 -4.82
CA HIS A 35 -3.68 8.75 -5.63
C HIS A 35 -3.31 8.47 -7.08
N GLU A 36 -4.03 9.12 -7.99
CA GLU A 36 -3.75 9.05 -9.42
C GLU A 36 -2.36 9.62 -9.71
N LEU A 37 -1.65 8.99 -10.66
CA LEU A 37 -0.29 9.36 -11.09
C LEU A 37 0.79 9.28 -10.00
N CYS A 38 0.47 8.81 -8.79
CA CYS A 38 1.47 8.57 -7.76
C CYS A 38 2.18 7.23 -7.97
N SER A 39 3.52 7.26 -7.95
CA SER A 39 4.39 6.08 -8.10
C SER A 39 4.80 5.46 -6.76
N ALA A 40 4.41 6.07 -5.63
CA ALA A 40 4.72 5.58 -4.30
C ALA A 40 4.16 4.16 -4.10
N SER A 41 4.99 3.32 -3.51
CA SER A 41 4.68 1.90 -3.34
C SER A 41 5.33 1.34 -2.09
N VAL A 42 4.68 0.32 -1.52
CA VAL A 42 5.14 -0.35 -0.31
C VAL A 42 5.16 -1.85 -0.58
N ARG A 43 6.14 -2.53 -0.02
CA ARG A 43 6.17 -3.99 0.07
C ARG A 43 6.18 -4.37 1.54
N THR A 44 5.26 -5.24 1.93
CA THR A 44 5.18 -5.74 3.31
C THR A 44 5.33 -7.25 3.35
N PHE A 45 5.86 -7.77 4.44
CA PHE A 45 5.81 -9.18 4.78
C PHE A 45 5.11 -9.30 6.13
N GLY A 46 3.85 -9.77 6.13
CA GLY A 46 2.95 -9.58 7.26
C GLY A 46 2.75 -8.09 7.56
N GLU A 47 2.97 -7.70 8.82
CA GLU A 47 2.86 -6.30 9.29
C GLU A 47 4.14 -5.49 9.09
N ARG A 48 5.25 -6.12 8.67
CA ARG A 48 6.54 -5.45 8.50
C ARG A 48 6.69 -4.86 7.11
N VAL A 49 7.08 -3.58 7.02
CA VAL A 49 7.53 -2.96 5.77
C VAL A 49 8.94 -3.47 5.42
N VAL A 50 9.09 -4.07 4.23
CA VAL A 50 10.38 -4.61 3.74
C VAL A 50 10.96 -3.78 2.59
N ARG A 51 10.13 -3.00 1.89
CA ARG A 51 10.56 -2.02 0.89
C ARG A 51 9.54 -0.89 0.81
N ARG A 52 10.01 0.33 0.61
CA ARG A 52 9.14 1.51 0.42
C ARG A 52 9.74 2.46 -0.61
N ASN A 53 8.90 2.94 -1.52
CA ASN A 53 9.12 4.14 -2.32
C ASN A 53 8.17 5.21 -1.80
N ASP A 54 8.72 6.27 -1.21
CA ASP A 54 7.97 7.33 -0.52
C ASP A 54 7.86 8.61 -1.37
N ASP A 55 8.15 8.52 -2.67
CA ASP A 55 8.08 9.65 -3.60
C ASP A 55 6.62 9.99 -3.93
N HIS A 56 6.03 10.84 -3.08
CA HIS A 56 4.68 11.36 -3.22
C HIS A 56 4.71 12.74 -3.87
N LEU A 57 4.09 12.88 -5.04
CA LEU A 57 3.85 14.16 -5.71
C LEU A 57 2.54 14.84 -5.26
N HIS A 58 2.03 14.46 -4.09
CA HIS A 58 0.76 14.97 -3.54
C HIS A 58 0.83 15.00 -2.01
N GLY A 59 -0.13 15.70 -1.38
CA GLY A 59 -0.28 15.73 0.07
C GLY A 59 -0.88 14.46 0.66
N ARG A 60 -0.89 14.38 1.99
CA ARG A 60 -1.48 13.26 2.74
C ARG A 60 -2.96 13.08 2.44
N THR A 61 -3.40 11.82 2.38
CA THR A 61 -4.80 11.44 2.22
C THR A 61 -5.32 11.00 3.59
N LEU A 62 -6.04 11.89 4.29
CA LEU A 62 -6.73 11.55 5.55
C LEU A 62 -7.99 10.73 5.27
#